data_AF-A0A536AII9-F1
#
_entry.id   AF-A0A536AII9-F1
#
_cell.length_a   1.000
_cell.length_b   1.000
_cell.length_c   1.000
_cell.angle_alpha   90.00
_cell.angle_beta   90.00
_cell.angle_gamma   90.00
#
_symmetry.space_group_name_H-M   'P 1'
#
loop_
_entity.id
_entity.type
_entity.pdbx_description
1 polymer ?
#
loop_
_entity_poly.entity_id
_entity_poly.type
_entity_poly.pdbx_seq_one_letter_code
_entity_poly.pdbx_strand_id
1 'polypeptide(L)'
;WVTLDEHDNQPRRFWEYVLTAFDRSEPGLGVLALQLLSAPGKLFLEEALIALINRLARTSSPWVLVLDEYQVIREPAIHDQLSYLVEHLPSHVHVLLAARKDPPLPLSRWRVRGQLQEVRIDQLCATVEEAGTLLRQMVPFKLERSLLQEITTRTEGWLAALRLVGLSLRGRADLAGVLEELAELSYILDYVTEEVLQQQEPAVSTFLLRTSILSQLTASLCDAVLERTDSQQVLEELERSNMFVVPLVPHRCYRYHALFAEVLRVRLEQENGEDVLMLHLRASNWYAQHGHTASAVQHALLAHAWQQAADLIESISQAHPGAIPEESMILSWIVKLPAEILRARPQLSQLFAGGMTRTGGPPAQECWQPHRPLSWMHAIAPFAEDQREISGVQNQHHLQEPVPAQDRVRAMFPSHERPFEGQHWNWGEPEPGLLLLDPLSAREREVIGLVAQGYTNQEIAEALVVEVNTVKRHVGNIFSKLQVHGRIQAVIQARALGLLIEVA
;
A
#
# COMPACT_ATOMS: atom_id res chain seq x y z
N TRP A 1 -1.23 34.25 11.71
CA TRP A 1 -0.93 33.11 10.83
C TRP A 1 -0.01 33.61 9.73
N VAL A 2 1.11 32.92 9.51
CA VAL A 2 2.06 33.18 8.43
C VAL A 2 2.32 31.86 7.72
N THR A 3 2.04 31.80 6.43
CA THR A 3 2.46 30.69 5.56
C THR A 3 3.73 31.13 4.85
N LEU A 4 4.80 30.36 5.02
CA LEU A 4 6.15 30.71 4.58
C LEU A 4 6.42 30.17 3.17
N ASP A 5 7.22 30.91 2.41
CA ASP A 5 7.77 30.46 1.12
C ASP A 5 9.31 30.56 1.07
N GLU A 6 9.93 30.06 -0.01
CA GLU A 6 11.40 30.04 -0.14
C GLU A 6 12.04 31.44 -0.06
N HIS A 7 11.32 32.49 -0.42
CA HIS A 7 11.83 33.86 -0.36
C HIS A 7 11.89 34.41 1.06
N ASP A 8 11.15 33.80 2.00
CA ASP A 8 11.15 34.18 3.40
C ASP A 8 12.35 33.62 4.16
N ASN A 9 13.27 32.91 3.49
CA ASN A 9 14.53 32.44 4.05
C ASN A 9 15.57 33.57 4.30
N GLN A 10 15.14 34.84 4.29
CA GLN A 10 15.96 36.00 4.62
C GLN A 10 15.49 36.59 5.95
N PRO A 11 16.36 36.78 6.97
CA PRO A 11 15.93 37.13 8.32
C PRO A 11 15.06 38.37 8.41
N ARG A 12 15.43 39.44 7.69
CA ARG A 12 14.64 40.68 7.67
C ARG A 12 13.24 40.43 7.14
N ARG A 13 13.12 39.80 5.98
CA ARG A 13 11.84 39.53 5.32
C ARG A 13 10.96 38.64 6.18
N PHE A 14 11.52 37.55 6.72
CA PHE A 14 10.82 36.67 7.66
C PHE A 14 10.15 37.45 8.79
N TRP A 15 10.92 38.30 9.48
CA TRP A 15 10.40 39.07 10.61
C TRP A 15 9.47 40.19 10.18
N GLU A 16 9.65 40.80 9.01
CA GLU A 16 8.67 41.75 8.45
C GLU A 16 7.31 41.07 8.29
N TYR A 17 7.24 39.84 7.75
CA TYR A 17 6.00 39.09 7.62
C TYR A 17 5.38 38.72 8.97
N VAL A 18 6.19 38.21 9.91
CA VAL A 18 5.72 37.85 11.26
C VAL A 18 5.15 39.05 12.00
N LEU A 19 5.89 40.17 12.01
CA LEU A 19 5.46 41.39 12.67
C LEU A 19 4.22 42.01 12.02
N THR A 20 4.14 41.95 10.68
CA THR A 20 2.94 42.39 9.95
C THR A 20 1.73 41.53 10.28
N ALA A 21 1.91 40.22 10.53
CA ALA A 21 0.82 39.35 10.96
C ALA A 21 0.30 39.70 12.36
N PHE A 22 1.20 40.03 13.29
CA PHE A 22 0.79 40.56 14.61
C PHE A 22 0.02 41.87 14.50
N ASP A 23 0.51 42.80 13.68
CA ASP A 23 -0.13 44.11 13.50
C ASP A 23 -1.50 44.02 12.82
N ARG A 24 -1.68 43.07 11.89
CA ARG A 24 -2.98 42.78 11.29
C ARG A 24 -4.01 42.25 12.30
N SER A 25 -3.56 41.49 13.30
CA SER A 25 -4.44 40.96 14.34
C SER A 25 -4.78 42.00 15.40
N GLU A 26 -3.80 42.80 15.84
CA GLU A 26 -4.03 43.96 16.71
C GLU A 26 -3.23 45.16 16.20
N PRO A 27 -3.89 46.16 15.58
CA PRO A 27 -3.21 47.33 15.04
C PRO A 27 -2.41 48.07 16.11
N GLY A 28 -1.13 48.33 15.82
CA GLY A 28 -0.21 49.01 16.73
C GLY A 28 0.67 48.07 17.54
N LEU A 29 0.43 46.75 17.51
CA LEU A 29 1.24 45.77 18.23
C LEU A 29 2.61 45.59 17.57
N GLY A 30 2.66 45.53 16.24
CA GLY A 30 3.88 45.31 15.46
C GLY A 30 4.62 46.59 15.06
N VAL A 31 3.97 47.77 15.13
CA VAL A 31 4.47 49.02 14.54
C VAL A 31 5.88 49.40 15.00
N LEU A 32 6.15 49.39 16.31
CA LEU A 32 7.47 49.78 16.84
C LEU A 32 8.56 48.81 16.36
N ALA A 33 8.27 47.50 16.38
CA ALA A 33 9.20 46.48 15.91
C ALA A 33 9.44 46.59 14.39
N LEU A 34 8.39 46.86 13.60
CA LEU A 34 8.49 47.08 12.15
C LEU A 34 9.33 48.33 11.79
N GLN A 35 9.18 49.41 12.58
CA GLN A 35 9.98 50.63 12.41
C GLN A 35 11.47 50.37 12.69
N LEU A 36 11.77 49.64 13.78
CA LEU A 36 13.14 49.25 14.12
C LEU A 36 13.75 48.37 13.02
N LEU A 37 12.96 47.45 12.46
CA LEU A 37 13.38 46.57 11.37
C LEU A 37 13.62 47.32 10.04
N SER A 38 12.91 48.42 9.83
CA SER A 38 12.99 49.24 8.61
C SER A 38 14.11 50.28 8.63
N ALA A 39 14.72 50.54 9.78
CA ALA A 39 15.69 51.62 9.96
C ALA A 39 17.01 51.35 9.18
N PRO A 40 17.55 52.34 8.45
CA PRO A 40 18.84 52.20 7.76
C PRO A 40 20.00 52.19 8.77
N GLY A 41 20.59 51.02 8.99
CA GLY A 41 21.74 50.81 9.88
C GLY A 41 21.84 49.34 10.30
N LYS A 42 23.01 48.89 10.79
CA LYS A 42 23.20 47.56 11.40
C LYS A 42 22.54 47.48 12.80
N LEU A 43 21.30 47.93 12.93
CA LEU A 43 20.52 47.70 14.16
C LEU A 43 19.75 46.39 14.01
N PHE A 44 19.87 45.59 15.05
CA PHE A 44 19.81 44.14 15.07
C PHE A 44 18.36 43.70 15.20
N LEU A 45 17.99 42.66 14.44
CA LEU A 45 16.72 41.96 14.58
C LEU A 45 16.31 41.70 16.05
N GLU A 46 17.29 41.53 16.93
CA GLU A 46 17.12 41.41 18.37
C GLU A 46 16.34 42.58 19.02
N GLU A 47 16.60 43.84 18.68
CA GLU A 47 15.87 44.97 19.27
C GLU A 47 14.40 44.98 18.87
N ALA A 48 14.11 44.60 17.62
CA ALA A 48 12.74 44.44 17.15
C ALA A 48 12.01 43.30 17.90
N LEU A 49 12.69 42.18 18.15
CA LEU A 49 12.14 41.08 18.95
C LEU A 49 11.90 41.48 20.40
N ILE A 50 12.83 42.17 21.03
CA ILE A 50 12.68 42.68 22.40
C ILE A 50 11.49 43.63 22.48
N ALA A 51 11.32 44.53 21.50
CA ALA A 51 10.18 45.43 21.43
C ALA A 51 8.85 44.66 21.33
N LEU A 52 8.80 43.63 20.47
CA LEU A 52 7.64 42.75 20.33
C LEU A 52 7.32 42.01 21.64
N ILE A 53 8.30 41.37 22.26
CA ILE A 53 8.15 40.62 23.52
C ILE A 53 7.60 41.53 24.61
N ASN A 54 8.19 42.71 24.79
CA ASN A 54 7.76 43.68 25.79
C ASN A 54 6.34 44.19 25.54
N ARG A 55 5.93 44.29 24.27
CA ARG A 55 4.57 44.66 23.91
C ARG A 55 3.58 43.53 24.23
N LEU A 56 3.92 42.30 23.87
CA LEU A 56 3.11 41.10 24.17
C LEU A 56 3.00 40.84 25.67
N ALA A 57 4.03 41.15 26.46
CA ALA A 57 3.99 41.01 27.92
C ALA A 57 2.97 41.95 28.59
N ARG A 58 2.55 43.03 27.90
CA ARG A 58 1.54 43.98 28.40
C ARG A 58 0.13 43.62 27.96
N THR A 59 -0.04 42.63 27.08
CA THR A 59 -1.37 42.12 26.74
C THR A 59 -1.79 41.08 27.77
N SER A 60 -3.11 40.90 27.90
CA SER A 60 -3.71 39.91 28.81
C SER A 60 -4.52 38.84 28.08
N SER A 61 -4.69 38.98 26.76
CA SER A 61 -5.38 38.02 25.90
C SER A 61 -4.42 36.90 25.48
N PRO A 62 -4.89 35.65 25.30
CA PRO A 62 -4.07 34.59 24.76
C PRO A 62 -3.75 34.83 23.28
N TRP A 63 -2.50 34.57 22.88
CA TRP A 63 -2.01 34.72 21.51
C TRP A 63 -1.44 33.41 20.97
N VAL A 64 -1.66 33.15 19.68
CA VAL A 64 -1.05 32.02 18.97
C VAL A 64 -0.42 32.52 17.68
N LEU A 65 0.91 32.43 17.58
CA LEU A 65 1.63 32.63 16.33
C LEU A 65 1.70 31.29 15.58
N VAL A 66 0.99 31.19 14.47
CA VAL A 66 1.09 30.04 13.56
C VAL A 66 2.10 30.35 12.47
N LEU A 67 3.15 29.54 12.37
CA LEU A 67 4.08 29.50 11.24
C LEU A 67 3.89 28.19 10.50
N ASP A 68 3.44 28.30 9.26
CA ASP A 68 3.11 27.20 8.37
C ASP A 68 4.18 27.05 7.28
N GLU A 69 4.42 25.81 6.84
CA GLU A 69 5.47 25.45 5.88
C GLU A 69 6.92 25.78 6.32
N TYR A 70 7.24 25.64 7.62
CA TYR A 70 8.55 26.06 8.16
C TYR A 70 9.77 25.33 7.56
N GLN A 71 9.59 24.20 6.88
CA GLN A 71 10.66 23.47 6.17
C GLN A 71 11.42 24.31 5.12
N VAL A 72 10.81 25.38 4.59
CA VAL A 72 11.44 26.27 3.61
C VAL A 72 12.54 27.14 4.23
N ILE A 73 12.52 27.31 5.56
CA ILE A 73 13.51 28.10 6.30
C ILE A 73 14.75 27.23 6.60
N ARG A 74 15.89 27.68 6.09
CA ARG A 74 17.20 27.02 6.20
C ARG A 74 18.25 27.92 6.86
N GLU A 75 18.00 29.22 6.95
CA GLU A 75 18.92 30.22 7.47
C GLU A 75 19.10 30.09 8.99
N PRO A 76 20.32 29.77 9.50
CA PRO A 76 20.58 29.57 10.93
C PRO A 76 20.16 30.74 11.81
N ALA A 77 20.36 31.98 11.34
CA ALA A 77 20.01 33.16 12.11
C ALA A 77 18.52 33.24 12.44
N ILE A 78 17.63 32.74 11.56
CA ILE A 78 16.18 32.74 11.80
C ILE A 78 15.81 31.74 12.89
N HIS A 79 16.46 30.58 12.90
CA HIS A 79 16.25 29.53 13.91
C HIS A 79 16.71 29.99 15.30
N ASP A 80 17.86 30.66 15.38
CA ASP A 80 18.38 31.25 16.62
C ASP A 80 17.44 32.34 17.16
N GLN A 81 16.96 33.21 16.27
CA GLN A 81 16.04 34.30 16.62
C GLN A 81 14.66 33.79 17.05
N LEU A 82 14.12 32.77 16.38
CA LEU A 82 12.88 32.14 16.78
C LEU A 82 13.02 31.42 18.12
N SER A 83 14.16 30.75 18.35
CA SER A 83 14.47 30.12 19.63
C SER A 83 14.51 31.16 20.75
N TYR A 84 15.18 32.29 20.51
CA TYR A 84 15.21 33.41 21.44
C TYR A 84 13.79 33.93 21.73
N LEU A 85 12.97 34.14 20.70
CA LEU A 85 11.58 34.57 20.88
C LEU A 85 10.82 33.60 21.80
N VAL A 86 10.79 32.31 21.45
CA VAL A 86 10.05 31.27 22.21
C VAL A 86 10.47 31.22 23.68
N GLU A 87 11.76 31.39 23.97
CA GLU A 87 12.27 31.33 25.34
C GLU A 87 11.94 32.55 26.21
N HIS A 88 11.54 33.66 25.59
CA HIS A 88 11.22 34.92 26.26
C HIS A 88 9.75 35.33 26.09
N LEU A 89 8.92 34.52 25.42
CA LEU A 89 7.50 34.79 25.26
C LEU A 89 6.76 34.73 26.62
N PRO A 90 5.80 35.63 26.86
CA PRO A 90 4.88 35.52 28.00
C PRO A 90 4.10 34.20 27.97
N SER A 91 3.65 33.70 29.13
CA SER A 91 2.97 32.40 29.25
C SER A 91 1.64 32.30 28.50
N HIS A 92 1.04 33.43 28.13
CA HIS A 92 -0.19 33.50 27.34
C HIS A 92 0.05 33.56 25.82
N VAL A 93 1.30 33.54 25.37
CA VAL A 93 1.66 33.55 23.95
C VAL A 93 2.28 32.22 23.58
N HIS A 94 1.69 31.54 22.61
CA HIS A 94 2.15 30.26 22.10
C HIS A 94 2.58 30.37 20.64
N VAL A 95 3.50 29.50 20.24
CA VAL A 95 3.92 29.34 18.83
C VAL A 95 3.50 27.96 18.38
N LEU A 96 2.79 27.90 17.25
CA LEU A 96 2.47 26.67 16.54
C LEU A 96 3.32 26.63 15.28
N LEU A 97 4.13 25.58 15.15
CA LEU A 97 4.97 25.32 13.99
C LEU A 97 4.41 24.12 13.23
N ALA A 98 4.07 24.31 11.95
CA ALA A 98 3.80 23.22 11.04
C ALA A 98 5.01 23.04 10.11
N ALA A 99 5.59 21.85 10.11
CA ALA A 99 6.76 21.52 9.30
C ALA A 99 6.73 20.05 8.87
N ARG A 100 7.30 19.77 7.69
CA ARG A 100 7.48 18.38 7.20
C ARG A 100 8.64 17.63 7.84
N LYS A 101 9.60 18.35 8.41
CA LYS A 101 10.78 17.80 9.08
C LYS A 101 11.00 18.51 10.41
N ASP A 102 11.72 17.86 11.32
CA ASP A 102 12.12 18.52 12.56
C ASP A 102 12.94 19.77 12.25
N PRO A 103 12.46 20.96 12.63
CA PRO A 103 13.23 22.18 12.42
C PRO A 103 14.48 22.14 13.29
N PRO A 104 15.58 22.79 12.88
CA PRO A 104 16.83 22.86 13.63
C PRO A 104 16.71 23.83 14.84
N LEU A 105 15.74 23.56 15.69
CA LEU A 105 15.44 24.24 16.93
C LEU A 105 15.86 23.34 18.11
N PRO A 106 16.04 23.89 19.32
CA PRO A 106 16.43 23.12 20.50
C PRO A 106 15.27 22.31 21.08
N LEU A 107 14.59 21.50 20.24
CA LEU A 107 13.39 20.74 20.56
C LEU A 107 13.60 19.80 21.76
N SER A 108 14.74 19.12 21.83
CA SER A 108 15.08 18.23 22.96
C SER A 108 15.12 18.97 24.30
N ARG A 109 15.62 20.21 24.31
CA ARG A 109 15.66 21.07 25.50
C ARG A 109 14.25 21.47 25.93
N TRP A 110 13.41 21.89 24.97
CA TRP A 110 12.03 22.29 25.25
C TRP A 110 11.17 21.10 25.70
N ARG A 111 11.41 19.90 25.14
CA ARG A 111 10.75 18.65 25.55
C ARG A 111 11.01 18.32 27.01
N VAL A 112 12.27 18.35 27.46
CA VAL A 112 12.63 18.09 28.87
C VAL A 112 12.02 19.11 29.83
N ARG A 113 11.84 20.36 29.38
CA ARG A 113 11.23 21.42 30.18
C ARG A 113 9.70 21.40 30.17
N GLY A 114 9.06 20.50 29.43
CA GLY A 114 7.59 20.50 29.26
C GLY A 114 7.06 21.71 28.50
N GLN A 115 7.90 22.35 27.67
CA GLN A 115 7.57 23.56 26.89
C GLN A 115 7.21 23.24 25.43
N LEU A 116 7.24 21.95 25.05
CA LEU A 116 6.97 21.48 23.70
C LEU A 116 5.88 20.42 23.75
N GLN A 117 4.82 20.63 22.96
CA GLN A 117 3.84 19.61 22.62
C GLN A 117 4.02 19.24 21.15
N GLU A 118 4.05 17.95 20.85
CA GLU A 118 4.29 17.44 19.50
C GLU A 118 3.07 16.66 19.03
N VAL A 119 2.65 16.95 17.80
CA VAL A 119 1.65 16.14 17.07
C VAL A 119 2.39 15.56 15.87
N ARG A 120 2.57 14.25 15.87
CA ARG A 120 3.35 13.51 14.88
C ARG A 120 2.44 12.75 13.92
N ILE A 121 3.02 12.13 12.89
CA ILE A 121 2.26 11.51 11.80
C ILE A 121 1.28 10.44 12.29
N ASP A 122 1.65 9.69 13.33
CA ASP A 122 0.81 8.70 14.01
C ASP A 122 -0.48 9.30 14.61
N GLN A 123 -0.42 10.55 15.06
CA GLN A 123 -1.57 11.30 15.60
C GLN A 123 -2.33 12.08 14.51
N LEU A 124 -1.69 12.38 13.37
CA LEU A 124 -2.32 13.07 12.24
C LEU A 124 -3.05 12.12 11.30
N CYS A 125 -2.67 10.83 11.30
CA CYS A 125 -3.40 9.79 10.58
C CYS A 125 -4.80 9.63 11.19
N ALA A 126 -5.81 9.73 10.32
CA ALA A 126 -7.20 9.61 10.72
C ALA A 126 -7.49 8.18 11.18
N THR A 127 -8.12 8.09 12.34
CA THR A 127 -8.81 6.87 12.77
C THR A 127 -9.98 6.55 11.83
N VAL A 128 -10.49 5.32 11.87
CA VAL A 128 -11.68 4.91 11.09
C VAL A 128 -12.89 5.82 11.40
N GLU A 129 -13.01 6.30 12.63
CA GLU A 129 -14.11 7.18 13.05
C GLU A 129 -13.96 8.60 12.49
N GLU A 130 -12.75 9.14 12.49
CA GLU A 130 -12.43 10.45 11.90
C GLU A 130 -12.53 10.41 10.38
N ALA A 131 -12.00 9.37 9.74
CA ALA A 131 -12.13 9.13 8.30
C ALA A 131 -13.61 9.06 7.90
N GLY A 132 -14.42 8.32 8.68
CA GLY A 132 -15.87 8.29 8.50
C GLY A 132 -16.52 9.66 8.68
N THR A 133 -16.05 10.48 9.62
CA THR A 133 -16.57 11.85 9.83
C THR A 133 -16.24 12.76 8.65
N LEU A 134 -15.01 12.71 8.14
CA LEU A 134 -14.58 13.47 6.98
C LEU A 134 -15.38 13.08 5.73
N LEU A 135 -15.45 11.79 5.42
CA LEU A 135 -16.13 11.30 4.21
C LEU A 135 -17.64 11.57 4.24
N ARG A 136 -18.29 11.51 5.41
CA ARG A 136 -19.71 11.90 5.57
C ARG A 136 -20.00 13.34 5.18
N GLN A 137 -19.04 14.25 5.36
CA GLN A 137 -19.19 15.65 4.94
C GLN A 137 -18.98 15.84 3.43
N MET A 138 -18.32 14.88 2.78
CA MET A 138 -17.96 14.99 1.37
C MET A 138 -18.94 14.29 0.44
N VAL A 139 -19.57 13.21 0.89
CA VAL A 139 -20.34 12.28 0.06
C VAL A 139 -21.81 12.27 0.50
N PRO A 140 -22.79 12.28 -0.43
CA PRO A 140 -24.20 12.42 -0.08
C PRO A 140 -24.85 11.14 0.48
N PHE A 141 -24.12 10.02 0.52
CA PHE A 141 -24.62 8.72 0.99
C PHE A 141 -23.80 8.19 2.17
N LYS A 142 -24.42 7.28 2.93
CA LYS A 142 -23.79 6.66 4.10
C LYS A 142 -22.88 5.52 3.65
N LEU A 143 -21.61 5.60 4.03
CA LEU A 143 -20.64 4.51 3.84
C LEU A 143 -20.81 3.47 4.95
N GLU A 144 -20.78 2.19 4.58
CA GLU A 144 -20.76 1.08 5.53
C GLU A 144 -19.46 1.04 6.34
N ARG A 145 -19.49 0.45 7.54
CA ARG A 145 -18.32 0.39 8.43
C ARG A 145 -17.19 -0.46 7.84
N SER A 146 -17.52 -1.56 7.18
CA SER A 146 -16.58 -2.44 6.47
C SER A 146 -15.83 -1.69 5.37
N LEU A 147 -16.57 -0.93 4.55
CA LEU A 147 -16.01 -0.08 3.50
C LEU A 147 -15.12 1.03 4.06
N LEU A 148 -15.54 1.68 5.16
CA LEU A 148 -14.71 2.69 5.83
C LEU A 148 -13.42 2.10 6.40
N GLN A 149 -13.48 0.89 6.97
CA GLN A 149 -12.28 0.18 7.44
C GLN A 149 -11.34 -0.10 6.29
N GLU A 150 -11.85 -0.58 5.16
CA GLU A 150 -11.04 -0.86 3.96
C GLU A 150 -10.37 0.40 3.41
N ILE A 151 -11.14 1.48 3.21
CA ILE A 151 -10.60 2.78 2.75
C ILE A 151 -9.54 3.30 3.72
N THR A 152 -9.80 3.25 5.03
CA THR A 152 -8.86 3.75 6.04
C THR A 152 -7.59 2.88 6.08
N THR A 153 -7.73 1.56 5.91
CA THR A 153 -6.59 0.63 5.87
C THR A 153 -5.71 0.89 4.65
N ARG A 154 -6.31 1.00 3.45
CA ARG A 154 -5.56 1.28 2.21
C ARG A 154 -4.89 2.65 2.20
N THR A 155 -5.55 3.65 2.78
CA THR A 155 -5.01 5.01 2.89
C THR A 155 -4.11 5.20 4.12
N GLU A 156 -3.96 4.18 4.97
CA GLU A 156 -3.38 4.23 6.33
C GLU A 156 -3.78 5.51 7.13
N GLY A 157 -5.02 5.99 6.94
CA GLY A 157 -5.55 7.20 7.59
C GLY A 157 -5.05 8.52 7.01
N TRP A 158 -4.32 8.53 5.88
CA TRP A 158 -3.79 9.76 5.29
C TRP A 158 -4.92 10.70 4.82
N LEU A 159 -5.08 11.82 5.53
CA LEU A 159 -6.18 12.77 5.33
C LEU A 159 -6.29 13.31 3.89
N ALA A 160 -5.16 13.54 3.21
CA ALA A 160 -5.18 14.02 1.83
C ALA A 160 -5.68 12.92 0.87
N ALA A 161 -5.23 11.66 1.02
CA ALA A 161 -5.80 10.55 0.26
C ALA A 161 -7.27 10.36 0.57
N LEU A 162 -7.69 10.38 1.84
CA LEU A 162 -9.11 10.29 2.20
C LEU A 162 -9.94 11.40 1.55
N ARG A 163 -9.40 12.61 1.43
CA ARG A 163 -10.04 13.71 0.71
C ARG A 163 -10.11 13.45 -0.80
N LEU A 164 -9.05 12.92 -1.42
CA LEU A 164 -9.04 12.56 -2.83
C LEU A 164 -10.06 11.44 -3.12
N VAL A 165 -10.14 10.44 -2.25
CA VAL A 165 -11.19 9.41 -2.28
C VAL A 165 -12.59 10.02 -2.14
N GLY A 166 -12.77 10.95 -1.20
CA GLY A 166 -14.03 11.66 -1.03
C GLY A 166 -14.43 12.47 -2.27
N LEU A 167 -13.46 13.04 -3.00
CA LEU A 167 -13.70 13.76 -4.26
C LEU A 167 -14.05 12.81 -5.41
N SER A 168 -13.39 11.66 -5.54
CA SER A 168 -13.72 10.67 -6.58
C SER A 168 -15.11 10.04 -6.38
N LEU A 169 -15.56 9.98 -5.12
CA LEU A 169 -16.90 9.53 -4.74
C LEU A 169 -18.01 10.54 -5.07
N ARG A 170 -17.69 11.83 -5.23
CA ARG A 170 -18.67 12.86 -5.56
C ARG A 170 -19.15 12.70 -7.01
N GLY A 171 -20.32 12.08 -7.16
CA GLY A 171 -21.00 11.92 -8.46
C GLY A 171 -21.21 10.47 -8.90
N ARG A 172 -20.77 9.48 -8.10
CA ARG A 172 -20.99 8.05 -8.37
C ARG A 172 -22.03 7.49 -7.41
N ALA A 173 -23.02 6.78 -7.94
CA ALA A 173 -24.11 6.17 -7.16
C ALA A 173 -23.84 4.71 -6.78
N ASP A 174 -22.85 4.07 -7.41
CA ASP A 174 -22.48 2.68 -7.15
C ASP A 174 -21.30 2.60 -6.19
N LEU A 175 -21.53 1.99 -5.03
CA LEU A 175 -20.57 1.80 -3.94
C LEU A 175 -19.65 0.59 -4.17
N ALA A 176 -20.07 -0.38 -4.99
CA ALA A 176 -19.34 -1.63 -5.20
C ALA A 176 -18.13 -1.45 -6.14
N GLY A 177 -18.24 -0.58 -7.15
CA GLY A 177 -17.15 -0.25 -8.07
C GLY A 177 -16.07 0.66 -7.48
N VAL A 178 -16.37 1.39 -6.41
CA VAL A 178 -15.45 2.38 -5.82
C VAL A 178 -14.20 1.72 -5.25
N LEU A 179 -14.35 0.59 -4.54
CA LEU A 179 -13.20 -0.09 -3.93
C LEU A 179 -12.25 -0.70 -4.97
N GLU A 180 -12.80 -1.15 -6.11
CA GLU A 180 -12.01 -1.69 -7.22
C GLU A 180 -11.29 -0.54 -7.96
N GLU A 181 -11.95 0.60 -8.18
CA GLU A 181 -11.34 1.80 -8.78
C GLU A 181 -10.43 2.58 -7.80
N LEU A 182 -10.46 2.29 -6.49
CA LEU A 182 -9.46 2.79 -5.54
C LEU A 182 -8.05 2.25 -5.88
N ALA A 183 -7.95 1.12 -6.60
CA ALA A 183 -6.68 0.62 -7.15
C ALA A 183 -6.28 1.31 -8.47
N GLU A 184 -7.22 1.99 -9.13
CA GLU A 184 -7.02 2.72 -10.39
C GLU A 184 -7.07 4.25 -10.21
N LEU A 185 -6.75 4.76 -9.01
CA LEU A 185 -6.92 6.18 -8.68
C LEU A 185 -5.95 7.08 -9.46
N SER A 186 -6.30 7.40 -10.70
CA SER A 186 -5.66 8.43 -11.52
C SER A 186 -5.42 9.72 -10.72
N TYR A 187 -6.38 10.17 -9.92
CA TYR A 187 -6.24 11.40 -9.12
C TYR A 187 -5.23 11.30 -7.97
N ILE A 188 -5.07 10.13 -7.33
CA ILE A 188 -4.02 9.95 -6.31
C ILE A 188 -2.66 9.79 -6.98
N LEU A 189 -2.60 9.04 -8.08
CA LEU A 189 -1.41 8.94 -8.92
C LEU A 189 -0.94 10.33 -9.37
N ASP A 190 -1.84 11.17 -9.87
CA ASP A 190 -1.53 12.53 -10.33
C ASP A 190 -1.05 13.41 -9.17
N TYR A 191 -1.77 13.43 -8.04
CA TYR A 191 -1.34 14.19 -6.86
C TYR A 191 0.04 13.76 -6.37
N VAL A 192 0.27 12.45 -6.17
CA VAL A 192 1.57 11.94 -5.71
C VAL A 192 2.65 12.24 -6.75
N THR A 193 2.33 12.21 -8.05
CA THR A 193 3.31 12.55 -9.08
C THR A 193 3.67 14.04 -9.04
N GLU A 194 2.70 14.93 -9.05
CA GLU A 194 2.89 16.38 -9.16
C GLU A 194 3.39 17.02 -7.86
N GLU A 195 2.84 16.61 -6.72
CA GLU A 195 3.08 17.26 -5.43
C GLU A 195 4.14 16.55 -4.58
N VAL A 196 4.42 15.27 -4.86
CA VAL A 196 5.43 14.50 -4.11
C VAL A 196 6.65 14.22 -4.96
N LEU A 197 6.51 13.55 -6.11
CA LEU A 197 7.65 13.09 -6.91
C LEU A 197 8.34 14.19 -7.73
N GLN A 198 7.57 15.06 -8.39
CA GLN A 198 8.13 16.15 -9.21
C GLN A 198 8.85 17.22 -8.37
N GLN A 199 8.54 17.31 -7.08
CA GLN A 199 9.22 18.21 -6.15
C GLN A 199 10.56 17.65 -5.64
N GLN A 200 10.88 16.38 -5.92
CA GLN A 200 12.14 15.75 -5.50
C GLN A 200 13.26 15.96 -6.51
N GLU A 201 14.50 15.85 -6.04
CA GLU A 201 15.65 15.70 -6.92
C GLU A 201 15.51 14.44 -7.79
N PRO A 202 15.91 14.47 -9.08
CA PRO A 202 15.75 13.34 -10.00
C PRO A 202 16.35 12.02 -9.48
N ALA A 203 17.44 12.10 -8.71
CA ALA A 203 18.08 10.93 -8.12
C ALA A 203 17.21 10.25 -7.06
N VAL A 204 16.48 11.03 -6.25
CA VAL A 204 15.59 10.53 -5.20
C VAL A 204 14.32 9.94 -5.82
N SER A 205 13.73 10.62 -6.82
CA SER A 205 12.58 10.08 -7.55
C SER A 205 12.89 8.73 -8.20
N THR A 206 14.05 8.63 -8.87
CA THR A 206 14.53 7.37 -9.46
C THR A 206 14.73 6.28 -8.41
N PHE A 207 15.28 6.64 -7.24
CA PHE A 207 15.44 5.70 -6.13
C PHE A 207 14.07 5.15 -5.71
N LEU A 208 13.12 6.03 -5.35
CA LEU A 208 11.78 5.68 -4.91
C LEU A 208 11.05 4.75 -5.90
N LEU A 209 11.07 5.09 -7.19
CA LEU A 209 10.43 4.30 -8.24
C LEU A 209 11.06 2.91 -8.34
N ARG A 210 12.39 2.82 -8.44
CA ARG A 210 13.07 1.54 -8.70
C ARG A 210 13.12 0.61 -7.48
N THR A 211 13.04 1.12 -6.25
CA THR A 211 12.94 0.28 -5.04
C THR A 211 11.50 -0.03 -4.65
N SER A 212 10.50 0.49 -5.36
CA SER A 212 9.06 0.21 -5.10
C SER A 212 8.66 -1.25 -5.26
N ILE A 213 9.46 -2.05 -5.97
CA ILE A 213 9.28 -3.50 -6.10
C ILE A 213 9.53 -4.28 -4.80
N LEU A 214 10.13 -3.63 -3.80
CA LEU A 214 10.52 -4.24 -2.54
C LEU A 214 9.46 -4.00 -1.47
N SER A 215 9.06 -5.05 -0.75
CA SER A 215 8.16 -4.94 0.41
C SER A 215 8.85 -4.36 1.64
N GLN A 216 10.16 -4.59 1.76
CA GLN A 216 11.03 -4.06 2.80
C GLN A 216 12.31 -3.50 2.19
N LEU A 217 12.78 -2.40 2.75
CA LEU A 217 13.92 -1.63 2.28
C LEU A 217 15.00 -1.69 3.35
N THR A 218 16.12 -2.30 2.99
CA THR A 218 17.37 -2.21 3.75
C THR A 218 18.42 -1.65 2.81
N ALA A 219 19.41 -0.92 3.34
CA ALA A 219 20.44 -0.31 2.51
C ALA A 219 21.15 -1.32 1.61
N SER A 220 21.54 -2.48 2.15
CA SER A 220 22.22 -3.54 1.40
C SER A 220 21.37 -4.13 0.27
N LEU A 221 20.04 -4.23 0.46
CA LEU A 221 19.14 -4.73 -0.58
C LEU A 221 18.93 -3.66 -1.66
N CYS A 222 18.69 -2.40 -1.27
CA CYS A 222 18.56 -1.29 -2.21
C CYS A 222 19.83 -1.10 -3.05
N ASP A 223 21.02 -1.23 -2.42
CA ASP A 223 22.32 -1.17 -3.08
C ASP A 223 22.48 -2.27 -4.13
N ALA A 224 22.07 -3.50 -3.80
CA ALA A 224 22.13 -4.62 -4.74
C ALA A 224 21.16 -4.47 -5.92
N VAL A 225 19.96 -3.94 -5.69
CA VAL A 225 18.94 -3.75 -6.72
C VAL A 225 19.32 -2.61 -7.67
N LEU A 226 19.79 -1.49 -7.12
CA LEU A 226 20.10 -0.28 -7.88
C LEU A 226 21.56 -0.19 -8.34
N GLU A 227 22.41 -1.15 -7.95
CA GLU A 227 23.86 -1.14 -8.20
C GLU A 227 24.54 0.13 -7.67
N ARG A 228 24.28 0.44 -6.41
CA ARG A 228 24.81 1.63 -5.73
C ARG A 228 25.33 1.29 -4.32
N THR A 229 25.82 2.29 -3.58
CA THR A 229 26.42 2.11 -2.23
C THR A 229 25.98 3.18 -1.22
N ASP A 230 25.14 4.11 -1.64
CA ASP A 230 24.66 5.27 -0.89
C ASP A 230 23.25 5.09 -0.32
N SER A 231 22.63 3.91 -0.48
CA SER A 231 21.21 3.70 -0.13
C SER A 231 20.91 3.93 1.35
N GLN A 232 21.87 3.71 2.25
CA GLN A 232 21.69 4.02 3.68
C GLN A 232 21.43 5.52 3.91
N GLN A 233 22.21 6.38 3.24
CA GLN A 233 22.07 7.84 3.39
C GLN A 233 20.75 8.32 2.78
N VAL A 234 20.36 7.75 1.63
CA VAL A 234 19.08 8.06 0.98
C VAL A 234 17.90 7.66 1.87
N LEU A 235 17.91 6.45 2.45
CA LEU A 235 16.83 5.99 3.34
C LEU A 235 16.73 6.84 4.62
N GLU A 236 17.86 7.21 5.22
CA GLU A 236 17.88 8.11 6.38
C GLU A 236 17.34 9.51 6.03
N GLU A 237 17.66 10.04 4.84
CA GLU A 237 17.11 11.32 4.40
C GLU A 237 15.60 11.24 4.12
N LEU A 238 15.13 10.14 3.51
CA LEU A 238 13.70 9.90 3.27
C LEU A 238 12.91 9.78 4.59
N GLU A 239 13.48 9.12 5.60
CA GLU A 239 12.90 9.07 6.95
C GLU A 239 12.83 10.47 7.56
N ARG A 240 13.94 11.23 7.52
CA ARG A 240 14.02 12.59 8.10
C ARG A 240 13.10 13.60 7.43
N SER A 241 12.83 13.43 6.14
CA SER A 241 11.94 14.28 5.35
C SER A 241 10.48 13.81 5.36
N ASN A 242 10.15 12.74 6.09
CA ASN A 242 8.83 12.12 6.14
C ASN A 242 8.27 11.77 4.74
N MET A 243 9.14 11.28 3.84
CA MET A 243 8.79 10.94 2.45
C MET A 243 8.07 9.59 2.33
N PHE A 244 6.97 9.41 3.06
CA PHE A 244 6.14 8.20 3.03
C PHE A 244 6.91 6.89 3.27
N VAL A 245 8.04 6.98 3.98
CA VAL A 245 8.84 5.85 4.43
C VAL A 245 8.56 5.63 5.91
N VAL A 246 8.20 4.40 6.27
CA VAL A 246 7.89 3.97 7.62
C VAL A 246 9.05 3.10 8.14
N PRO A 247 9.71 3.47 9.25
CA PRO A 247 10.72 2.63 9.85
C PRO A 247 10.07 1.37 10.46
N LEU A 248 10.67 0.22 10.18
CA LEU A 248 10.32 -1.06 10.78
C LEU A 248 11.30 -1.38 11.92
N VAL A 249 10.86 -2.21 12.86
CA VAL A 249 11.71 -2.76 13.93
C VAL A 249 12.18 -4.14 13.46
N PRO A 250 13.50 -4.45 13.49
CA PRO A 250 14.63 -3.69 14.06
C PRO A 250 15.13 -2.52 13.19
N HIS A 251 15.82 -1.56 13.84
CA HIS A 251 16.34 -0.33 13.22
C HIS A 251 17.05 -0.57 11.87
N ARG A 252 16.87 0.35 10.92
CA ARG A 252 17.41 0.34 9.54
C ARG A 252 16.70 -0.59 8.55
N CYS A 253 15.53 -1.10 8.90
CA CYS A 253 14.58 -1.63 7.95
C CYS A 253 13.45 -0.61 7.75
N TYR A 254 13.01 -0.46 6.52
CA TYR A 254 11.97 0.51 6.16
C TYR A 254 10.94 -0.13 5.24
N ARG A 255 9.76 0.46 5.15
CA ARG A 255 8.78 0.17 4.09
C ARG A 255 8.22 1.46 3.54
N TYR A 256 7.73 1.44 2.32
CA TYR A 256 6.85 2.50 1.86
C TYR A 256 5.48 2.38 2.51
N HIS A 257 4.80 3.51 2.64
CA HIS A 257 3.37 3.55 2.88
C HIS A 257 2.63 2.85 1.74
N ALA A 258 1.61 2.04 2.04
CA ALA A 258 1.00 1.09 1.09
C ALA A 258 0.53 1.75 -0.23
N LEU A 259 -0.28 2.81 -0.12
CA LEU A 259 -0.77 3.59 -1.26
C LEU A 259 0.37 4.22 -2.08
N PHE A 260 1.41 4.72 -1.40
CA PHE A 260 2.56 5.31 -2.07
C PHE A 260 3.35 4.25 -2.85
N ALA A 261 3.54 3.06 -2.26
CA ALA A 261 4.18 1.92 -2.92
C ALA A 261 3.41 1.44 -4.16
N GLU A 262 2.08 1.43 -4.11
CA GLU A 262 1.20 1.09 -5.24
C GLU A 262 1.37 2.11 -6.38
N VAL A 263 1.32 3.41 -6.06
CA VAL A 263 1.53 4.50 -7.02
C VAL A 263 2.90 4.40 -7.72
N LEU A 264 3.96 4.18 -6.93
CA LEU A 264 5.32 4.05 -7.47
C LEU A 264 5.47 2.86 -8.42
N ARG A 265 4.85 1.72 -8.10
CA ARG A 265 4.88 0.51 -8.94
C ARG A 265 4.19 0.74 -10.28
N VAL A 266 3.00 1.33 -10.27
CA VAL A 266 2.26 1.68 -11.50
C VAL A 266 3.07 2.64 -12.39
N ARG A 267 3.76 3.63 -11.79
CA ARG A 267 4.65 4.54 -12.53
C ARG A 267 5.88 3.84 -13.09
N LEU A 268 6.52 2.97 -12.30
CA LEU A 268 7.68 2.21 -12.75
C LEU A 268 7.35 1.35 -13.98
N GLU A 269 6.18 0.70 -14.00
CA GLU A 269 5.71 -0.08 -15.15
C GLU A 269 5.46 0.77 -16.40
N GLN A 270 5.04 2.02 -16.23
CA GLN A 270 4.83 2.96 -17.34
C GLN A 270 6.13 3.53 -17.92
N GLU A 271 7.18 3.69 -17.10
CA GLU A 271 8.42 4.34 -17.53
C GLU A 271 9.36 3.43 -18.33
N ASN A 272 9.44 2.11 -18.05
CA ASN A 272 10.12 1.10 -18.89
C ASN A 272 10.00 -0.32 -18.29
N GLY A 273 9.18 -1.20 -18.87
CA GLY A 273 8.96 -2.57 -18.35
C GLY A 273 10.19 -3.51 -18.36
N GLU A 274 11.17 -3.31 -19.25
CA GLU A 274 12.37 -4.17 -19.32
C GLU A 274 13.32 -3.98 -18.12
N ASP A 275 13.40 -2.76 -17.59
CA ASP A 275 14.21 -2.47 -16.40
C ASP A 275 13.66 -3.18 -15.16
N VAL A 276 12.34 -3.37 -15.08
CA VAL A 276 11.64 -3.98 -13.93
C VAL A 276 12.07 -5.44 -13.73
N LEU A 277 12.18 -6.21 -14.81
CA LEU A 277 12.63 -7.60 -14.75
C LEU A 277 14.05 -7.70 -14.16
N MET A 278 14.94 -6.80 -14.56
CA MET A 278 16.32 -6.76 -14.05
C MET A 278 16.38 -6.37 -12.57
N LEU A 279 15.53 -5.45 -12.11
CA LEU A 279 15.42 -5.10 -10.69
C LEU A 279 14.98 -6.31 -9.85
N HIS A 280 13.96 -7.05 -10.32
CA HIS A 280 13.53 -8.29 -9.66
C HIS A 280 14.61 -9.36 -9.65
N LEU A 281 15.37 -9.52 -10.74
CA LEU A 281 16.46 -10.49 -10.80
C LEU A 281 17.55 -10.20 -9.75
N ARG A 282 17.93 -8.92 -9.60
CA ARG A 282 18.92 -8.48 -8.60
C ARG A 282 18.42 -8.67 -7.17
N ALA A 283 17.15 -8.35 -6.91
CA ALA A 283 16.51 -8.60 -5.63
C ALA A 283 16.52 -10.09 -5.29
N SER A 284 16.18 -10.95 -6.26
CA SER A 284 16.21 -12.41 -6.09
C SER A 284 17.59 -12.91 -5.69
N ASN A 285 18.64 -12.46 -6.38
CA ASN A 285 20.03 -12.83 -6.08
C ASN A 285 20.44 -12.42 -4.66
N TRP A 286 20.09 -11.20 -4.25
CA TRP A 286 20.40 -10.72 -2.91
C TRP A 286 19.69 -11.57 -1.84
N TYR A 287 18.39 -11.81 -1.99
CA TYR A 287 17.62 -12.62 -1.04
C TYR A 287 18.14 -14.05 -0.95
N ALA A 288 18.52 -14.66 -2.07
CA ALA A 288 19.12 -16.00 -2.10
C ALA A 288 20.42 -16.07 -1.29
N GLN A 289 21.29 -15.05 -1.43
CA GLN A 289 22.57 -14.97 -0.70
C GLN A 289 22.38 -14.76 0.81
N HIS A 290 21.29 -14.12 1.23
CA HIS A 290 20.99 -13.82 2.63
C HIS A 290 20.06 -14.86 3.30
N GLY A 291 19.75 -15.96 2.61
CA GLY A 291 18.94 -17.06 3.16
C GLY A 291 17.43 -16.81 3.17
N HIS A 292 16.96 -15.72 2.56
CA HIS A 292 15.53 -15.40 2.42
C HIS A 292 14.95 -16.08 1.16
N THR A 293 14.86 -17.40 1.20
CA THR A 293 14.58 -18.24 0.02
C THR A 293 13.21 -18.00 -0.60
N ALA A 294 12.16 -17.79 0.19
CA ALA A 294 10.82 -17.50 -0.31
C ALA A 294 10.77 -16.20 -1.14
N SER A 295 11.33 -15.11 -0.61
CA SER A 295 11.44 -13.83 -1.32
C SER A 295 12.32 -13.97 -2.57
N ALA A 296 13.39 -14.77 -2.51
CA ALA A 296 14.23 -15.05 -3.67
C ALA A 296 13.45 -15.72 -4.81
N VAL A 297 12.64 -16.74 -4.52
CA VAL A 297 11.78 -17.40 -5.51
C VAL A 297 10.75 -16.43 -6.08
N GLN A 298 10.06 -15.67 -5.22
CA GLN A 298 9.04 -14.71 -5.66
C GLN A 298 9.62 -13.69 -6.64
N HIS A 299 10.77 -13.08 -6.32
CA HIS A 299 11.43 -12.14 -7.22
C HIS A 299 11.97 -12.82 -8.49
N ALA A 300 12.43 -14.08 -8.44
CA ALA A 300 12.86 -14.81 -9.64
C ALA A 300 11.70 -15.07 -10.61
N LEU A 301 10.51 -15.40 -10.08
CA LEU A 301 9.30 -15.60 -10.88
C LEU A 301 8.86 -14.29 -11.55
N LEU A 302 8.86 -13.18 -10.80
CA LEU A 302 8.54 -11.85 -11.32
C LEU A 302 9.56 -11.35 -12.37
N ALA A 303 10.82 -11.76 -12.24
CA ALA A 303 11.88 -11.48 -13.23
C ALA A 303 11.81 -12.38 -14.48
N HIS A 304 10.88 -13.34 -14.55
CA HIS A 304 10.86 -14.40 -15.55
C HIS A 304 12.16 -15.23 -15.63
N ALA A 305 12.91 -15.28 -14.53
CA ALA A 305 14.15 -16.06 -14.40
C ALA A 305 13.83 -17.52 -14.08
N TRP A 306 13.11 -18.20 -14.99
CA TRP A 306 12.49 -19.49 -14.73
C TRP A 306 13.44 -20.59 -14.28
N GLN A 307 14.65 -20.62 -14.85
CA GLN A 307 15.67 -21.60 -14.47
C GLN A 307 16.13 -21.39 -13.03
N GLN A 308 16.39 -20.14 -12.64
CA GLN A 308 16.80 -19.77 -11.29
C GLN A 308 15.66 -20.00 -10.27
N ALA A 309 14.42 -19.63 -10.62
CA ALA A 309 13.26 -19.92 -9.78
C ALA A 309 13.15 -21.42 -9.52
N ALA A 310 13.30 -22.24 -10.56
CA ALA A 310 13.30 -23.69 -10.44
C ALA A 310 14.45 -24.22 -9.56
N ASP A 311 15.67 -23.69 -9.70
CA ASP A 311 16.83 -24.08 -8.86
C ASP A 311 16.57 -23.78 -7.39
N LEU A 312 16.03 -22.60 -7.09
CA LEU A 312 15.69 -22.17 -5.74
C LEU A 312 14.59 -23.04 -5.14
N ILE A 313 13.53 -23.34 -5.90
CA ILE A 313 12.42 -24.21 -5.43
C ILE A 313 12.92 -25.63 -5.11
N GLU A 314 13.77 -26.21 -5.98
CA GLU A 314 14.36 -27.52 -5.74
C GLU A 314 15.26 -27.51 -4.49
N SER A 315 16.07 -26.47 -4.33
CA SER A 315 16.94 -26.29 -3.15
C SER A 315 16.13 -26.23 -1.84
N ILE A 316 15.04 -25.45 -1.81
CA ILE A 316 14.14 -25.35 -0.65
C ILE A 316 13.53 -26.71 -0.33
N SER A 317 13.01 -27.41 -1.34
CA SER A 317 12.39 -28.72 -1.16
C SER A 317 13.34 -29.78 -0.62
N GLN A 318 14.64 -29.70 -0.93
CA GLN A 318 15.65 -30.64 -0.44
C GLN A 318 16.07 -30.33 1.01
N ALA A 319 16.10 -29.05 1.40
CA ALA A 319 16.55 -28.63 2.72
C ALA A 319 15.59 -29.02 3.85
N HIS A 320 14.28 -29.04 3.60
CA HIS A 320 13.26 -29.32 4.62
C HIS A 320 12.18 -30.30 4.09
N PRO A 321 12.43 -31.62 4.11
CA PRO A 321 11.45 -32.59 3.64
C PRO A 321 10.25 -32.70 4.59
N GLY A 322 9.05 -32.28 4.14
CA GLY A 322 7.79 -32.74 4.72
C GLY A 322 7.09 -31.84 5.76
N ALA A 323 7.40 -30.54 5.84
CA ALA A 323 6.58 -29.59 6.59
C ALA A 323 5.36 -29.13 5.75
N ILE A 324 4.14 -29.36 6.26
CA ILE A 324 2.86 -29.08 5.57
C ILE A 324 2.68 -27.60 5.13
N PRO A 325 3.16 -26.57 5.87
CA PRO A 325 3.06 -25.16 5.43
C PRO A 325 3.95 -24.83 4.22
N GLU A 326 5.09 -25.51 4.05
CA GLU A 326 6.04 -25.23 2.97
C GLU A 326 5.57 -25.83 1.63
N GLU A 327 4.77 -26.90 1.69
CA GLU A 327 4.40 -27.62 0.49
C GLU A 327 3.33 -26.92 -0.34
N SER A 328 2.31 -26.35 0.31
CA SER A 328 1.31 -25.53 -0.37
C SER A 328 1.97 -24.31 -1.02
N MET A 329 2.92 -23.69 -0.32
CA MET A 329 3.75 -22.60 -0.79
C MET A 329 4.59 -22.96 -2.02
N ILE A 330 5.29 -24.09 -1.98
CA ILE A 330 6.08 -24.62 -3.10
C ILE A 330 5.18 -24.91 -4.30
N LEU A 331 4.01 -25.52 -4.11
CA LEU A 331 3.05 -25.75 -5.19
C LEU A 331 2.56 -24.44 -5.80
N SER A 332 2.33 -23.42 -4.98
CA SER A 332 1.96 -22.07 -5.41
C SER A 332 2.99 -21.46 -6.37
N TRP A 333 4.28 -21.74 -6.15
CA TRP A 333 5.37 -21.31 -7.03
C TRP A 333 5.50 -22.17 -8.28
N ILE A 334 5.43 -23.50 -8.15
CA ILE A 334 5.56 -24.42 -9.28
C ILE A 334 4.50 -24.15 -10.35
N VAL A 335 3.28 -23.82 -9.90
CA VAL A 335 2.15 -23.51 -10.77
C VAL A 335 2.39 -22.29 -11.67
N LYS A 336 3.30 -21.39 -11.28
CA LYS A 336 3.69 -20.19 -12.05
C LYS A 336 4.81 -20.46 -13.06
N LEU A 337 5.46 -21.61 -13.00
CA LEU A 337 6.54 -21.96 -13.92
C LEU A 337 6.00 -22.38 -15.30
N PRO A 338 6.69 -22.04 -16.41
CA PRO A 338 6.38 -22.57 -17.73
C PRO A 338 6.45 -24.10 -17.76
N ALA A 339 5.56 -24.72 -18.55
CA ALA A 339 5.46 -26.17 -18.65
C ALA A 339 6.75 -26.83 -19.18
N GLU A 340 7.52 -26.11 -20.01
CA GLU A 340 8.80 -26.56 -20.55
C GLU A 340 9.85 -26.74 -19.44
N ILE A 341 9.89 -25.81 -18.48
CA ILE A 341 10.82 -25.84 -17.36
C ILE A 341 10.45 -26.99 -16.42
N LEU A 342 9.15 -27.15 -16.13
CA LEU A 342 8.66 -28.26 -15.31
C LEU A 342 9.02 -29.61 -15.94
N ARG A 343 8.87 -29.76 -17.27
CA ARG A 343 9.26 -30.98 -18.01
C ARG A 343 10.75 -31.27 -17.99
N ALA A 344 11.58 -30.24 -18.06
CA ALA A 344 13.02 -30.41 -18.01
C ALA A 344 13.52 -30.83 -16.61
N ARG A 345 12.68 -30.71 -15.57
CA ARG A 345 13.07 -30.90 -14.17
C ARG A 345 12.25 -31.99 -13.48
N PRO A 346 12.79 -33.23 -13.39
CA PRO A 346 12.06 -34.37 -12.83
C PRO A 346 11.63 -34.18 -11.37
N GLN A 347 12.43 -33.49 -10.56
CA GLN A 347 12.13 -33.29 -9.14
C GLN A 347 10.92 -32.37 -8.94
N LEU A 348 10.87 -31.23 -9.62
CA LEU A 348 9.70 -30.34 -9.59
C LEU A 348 8.43 -31.03 -10.09
N SER A 349 8.56 -31.88 -11.12
CA SER A 349 7.44 -32.67 -11.64
C SER A 349 6.89 -33.64 -10.60
N GLN A 350 7.75 -34.30 -9.84
CA GLN A 350 7.35 -35.20 -8.74
C GLN A 350 6.69 -34.45 -7.58
N LEU A 351 7.22 -33.29 -7.20
CA LEU A 351 6.64 -32.44 -6.16
C LEU A 351 5.23 -31.97 -6.55
N PHE A 352 5.07 -31.49 -7.78
CA PHE A 352 3.79 -31.07 -8.31
C PHE A 352 2.76 -32.22 -8.32
N ALA A 353 3.15 -33.38 -8.86
CA ALA A 353 2.32 -34.57 -8.89
C ALA A 353 1.89 -35.02 -7.49
N GLY A 354 2.83 -35.08 -6.55
CA GLY A 354 2.56 -35.44 -5.16
C GLY A 354 1.57 -34.48 -4.49
N GLY A 355 1.77 -33.18 -4.66
CA GLY A 355 0.88 -32.15 -4.11
C GLY A 355 -0.53 -32.18 -4.69
N MET A 356 -0.67 -32.40 -6.00
CA MET A 356 -1.98 -32.51 -6.66
C MET A 356 -2.78 -33.73 -6.18
N THR A 357 -2.12 -34.88 -5.96
CA THR A 357 -2.81 -36.08 -5.46
C THR A 357 -3.34 -35.92 -4.04
N ARG A 358 -2.66 -35.13 -3.20
CA ARG A 358 -3.07 -34.88 -1.81
C ARG A 358 -4.11 -33.77 -1.67
N THR A 359 -4.16 -32.83 -2.60
CA THR A 359 -5.13 -31.72 -2.60
C THR A 359 -6.46 -32.03 -3.31
N GLY A 360 -6.65 -33.28 -3.77
CA GLY A 360 -7.87 -33.76 -4.42
C GLY A 360 -7.96 -33.47 -5.93
N GLY A 361 -6.84 -33.13 -6.58
CA GLY A 361 -6.75 -32.97 -8.03
C GLY A 361 -6.74 -34.31 -8.78
N PRO A 362 -6.91 -34.31 -10.12
CA PRO A 362 -6.86 -35.54 -10.91
C PRO A 362 -5.52 -36.28 -10.70
N PRO A 363 -5.52 -37.64 -10.71
CA PRO A 363 -4.34 -38.42 -10.36
C PRO A 363 -3.16 -38.15 -11.29
N ALA A 364 -1.97 -37.98 -10.71
CA ALA A 364 -0.72 -37.66 -11.41
C ALA A 364 -0.36 -38.57 -12.60
N GLN A 365 -0.91 -39.79 -12.64
CA GLN A 365 -0.71 -40.77 -13.72
C GLN A 365 -1.33 -40.33 -15.06
N GLU A 366 -2.37 -39.48 -15.05
CA GLU A 366 -2.97 -38.95 -16.29
C GLU A 366 -2.24 -37.69 -16.81
N CYS A 367 -1.45 -37.03 -15.96
CA CYS A 367 -0.75 -35.79 -16.32
C CYS A 367 0.58 -36.01 -17.07
N TRP A 368 1.14 -37.22 -17.05
CA TRP A 368 2.51 -37.47 -17.52
C TRP A 368 2.63 -38.74 -18.36
N GLN A 369 2.47 -38.60 -19.68
CA GLN A 369 3.03 -39.54 -20.65
C GLN A 369 4.13 -38.87 -21.49
N PRO A 370 5.36 -39.40 -21.51
CA PRO A 370 6.54 -38.73 -22.10
C PRO A 370 6.50 -38.52 -23.62
N HIS A 371 5.49 -39.05 -24.32
CA HIS A 371 5.38 -39.00 -25.79
C HIS A 371 4.06 -38.42 -26.31
N ARG A 372 3.22 -37.79 -25.46
CA ARG A 372 2.02 -37.07 -25.91
C ARG A 372 2.14 -35.56 -25.65
N PRO A 373 1.67 -34.69 -26.56
CA PRO A 373 1.44 -33.28 -26.23
C PRO A 373 0.45 -33.19 -25.06
N LEU A 374 0.63 -32.20 -24.17
CA LEU A 374 -0.12 -32.02 -22.91
C LEU A 374 -1.62 -32.23 -23.11
N SER A 375 -2.13 -33.43 -22.85
CA SER A 375 -3.57 -33.67 -22.88
C SER A 375 -4.24 -33.12 -21.63
N TRP A 376 -3.51 -32.60 -20.64
CA TRP A 376 -4.11 -31.89 -19.52
C TRP A 376 -4.48 -30.44 -19.86
N MET A 377 -3.81 -29.77 -20.81
CA MET A 377 -4.35 -28.52 -21.37
C MET A 377 -5.70 -28.76 -22.08
N HIS A 378 -5.93 -29.97 -22.60
CA HIS A 378 -7.20 -30.40 -23.20
C HIS A 378 -8.15 -31.13 -22.22
N ALA A 379 -7.66 -31.73 -21.12
CA ALA A 379 -8.50 -32.32 -20.07
C ALA A 379 -8.95 -31.26 -19.03
N ILE A 380 -8.35 -30.07 -19.07
CA ILE A 380 -8.94 -28.83 -18.56
C ILE A 380 -10.11 -28.36 -19.46
N ALA A 381 -10.27 -28.92 -20.67
CA ALA A 381 -11.41 -28.67 -21.57
C ALA A 381 -12.50 -29.74 -21.44
N PRO A 382 -13.19 -29.78 -20.29
CA PRO A 382 -14.63 -29.69 -20.35
C PRO A 382 -15.18 -28.60 -19.42
N PHE A 383 -14.69 -27.36 -19.55
CA PHE A 383 -15.42 -26.15 -19.13
C PHE A 383 -15.26 -25.03 -20.16
N ALA A 384 -15.11 -25.41 -21.43
CA ALA A 384 -14.98 -24.50 -22.57
C ALA A 384 -16.34 -24.22 -23.24
N GLU A 385 -17.35 -23.81 -22.46
CA GLU A 385 -18.62 -23.34 -23.05
C GLU A 385 -18.71 -21.82 -23.21
N ASP A 386 -17.80 -21.03 -22.64
CA ASP A 386 -18.03 -19.58 -22.52
C ASP A 386 -17.19 -18.69 -23.45
N GLN A 387 -16.53 -19.26 -24.48
CA GLN A 387 -15.80 -18.49 -25.50
C GLN A 387 -16.33 -18.68 -26.94
N ARG A 388 -17.45 -19.37 -27.15
CA ARG A 388 -18.05 -19.56 -28.49
C ARG A 388 -19.40 -18.86 -28.72
N GLU A 389 -19.84 -17.98 -27.84
CA GLU A 389 -21.02 -17.14 -28.10
C GLU A 389 -20.63 -15.72 -28.53
N ILE A 390 -19.92 -15.61 -29.66
CA ILE A 390 -19.90 -14.39 -30.50
C ILE A 390 -20.44 -14.69 -31.92
N SER A 391 -20.87 -15.92 -32.22
CA SER A 391 -21.50 -16.23 -33.50
C SER A 391 -22.72 -17.10 -33.29
N GLY A 392 -23.90 -16.49 -33.38
CA GLY A 392 -25.18 -17.15 -33.16
C GLY A 392 -25.44 -18.28 -34.16
N VAL A 393 -25.75 -19.47 -33.64
CA VAL A 393 -26.59 -20.48 -34.28
C VAL A 393 -27.29 -21.25 -33.16
N GLN A 394 -28.63 -21.18 -33.14
CA GLN A 394 -29.49 -22.02 -32.31
C GLN A 394 -29.31 -23.49 -32.68
N ASN A 395 -29.25 -24.39 -31.69
CA ASN A 395 -29.88 -25.70 -31.86
C ASN A 395 -30.31 -26.30 -30.51
N GLN A 396 -31.61 -26.60 -30.45
CA GLN A 396 -32.30 -27.31 -29.38
C GLN A 396 -32.00 -28.81 -29.48
N HIS A 397 -31.77 -29.48 -28.36
CA HIS A 397 -32.29 -30.83 -28.12
C HIS A 397 -32.49 -31.08 -26.61
N HIS A 398 -33.75 -31.41 -26.27
CA HIS A 398 -34.30 -31.61 -24.93
C HIS A 398 -33.77 -32.89 -24.21
N LEU A 399 -33.26 -32.71 -22.99
CA LEU A 399 -33.83 -33.04 -21.65
C LEU A 399 -33.94 -34.53 -21.25
N GLN A 400 -33.06 -34.94 -20.34
CA GLN A 400 -33.51 -35.36 -19.01
C GLN A 400 -33.17 -34.21 -18.04
N GLU A 401 -34.17 -33.67 -17.35
CA GLU A 401 -34.03 -32.47 -16.51
C GLU A 401 -33.03 -32.69 -15.36
N PRO A 402 -31.97 -31.88 -15.23
CA PRO A 402 -31.19 -31.83 -14.01
C PRO A 402 -32.02 -31.15 -12.91
N VAL A 403 -31.98 -31.73 -11.71
CA VAL A 403 -32.54 -31.12 -10.49
C VAL A 403 -32.07 -29.66 -10.38
N PRO A 404 -32.96 -28.68 -10.15
CA PRO A 404 -32.58 -27.27 -10.05
C PRO A 404 -31.45 -27.06 -9.03
N ALA A 405 -30.46 -26.21 -9.35
CA ALA A 405 -29.30 -25.94 -8.50
C ALA A 405 -29.70 -25.54 -7.06
N GLN A 406 -30.83 -24.86 -6.91
CA GLN A 406 -31.44 -24.48 -5.63
C GLN A 406 -31.81 -25.68 -4.75
N ASP A 407 -32.23 -26.81 -5.33
CA ASP A 407 -32.63 -28.01 -4.60
C ASP A 407 -31.43 -28.86 -4.16
N ARG A 408 -30.29 -28.80 -4.89
CA ARG A 408 -29.02 -29.42 -4.46
C ARG A 408 -28.44 -28.70 -3.24
N VAL A 409 -28.51 -27.37 -3.22
CA VAL A 409 -28.10 -26.53 -2.07
C VAL A 409 -28.99 -26.81 -0.85
N ARG A 410 -30.30 -26.96 -1.06
CA ARG A 410 -31.27 -27.22 0.02
C ARG A 410 -31.18 -28.64 0.59
N ALA A 411 -30.78 -29.62 -0.22
CA ALA A 411 -30.60 -31.01 0.21
C ALA A 411 -29.34 -31.23 1.05
N MET A 412 -28.28 -30.42 0.86
CA MET A 412 -27.06 -30.48 1.66
C MET A 412 -27.19 -29.77 3.02
N PHE A 413 -28.16 -28.83 3.16
CA PHE A 413 -28.39 -28.05 4.38
C PHE A 413 -29.87 -28.08 4.79
N PRO A 414 -30.33 -29.12 5.52
CA PRO A 414 -31.73 -29.24 5.89
C PRO A 414 -32.10 -28.28 7.04
N SER A 415 -32.65 -27.14 6.65
CA SER A 415 -33.54 -26.25 7.41
C SER A 415 -32.95 -25.39 8.55
N HIS A 416 -33.04 -24.06 8.34
CA HIS A 416 -33.09 -22.94 9.33
C HIS A 416 -31.82 -22.13 9.67
N GLU A 417 -30.70 -22.31 8.98
CA GLU A 417 -29.63 -21.30 8.98
C GLU A 417 -29.48 -20.70 7.57
N ARG A 418 -29.85 -19.43 7.41
CA ARG A 418 -29.49 -18.65 6.21
C ARG A 418 -27.98 -18.40 6.30
N PRO A 419 -27.13 -18.85 5.35
CA PRO A 419 -25.68 -18.85 5.56
C PRO A 419 -25.02 -17.46 5.57
N PHE A 420 -25.78 -16.40 5.31
CA PHE A 420 -25.22 -15.07 4.99
C PHE A 420 -25.66 -13.94 5.94
N GLU A 421 -26.35 -14.27 7.03
CA GLU A 421 -26.65 -13.30 8.10
C GLU A 421 -25.87 -13.67 9.37
N GLY A 422 -24.69 -13.06 9.56
CA GLY A 422 -24.18 -12.75 10.89
C GLY A 422 -23.20 -13.71 11.58
N GLN A 423 -22.56 -14.66 10.90
CA GLN A 423 -21.45 -15.43 11.48
C GLN A 423 -20.13 -15.14 10.74
N HIS A 424 -19.22 -14.48 11.46
CA HIS A 424 -17.83 -14.29 11.06
C HIS A 424 -17.20 -15.65 10.74
N TRP A 425 -16.79 -15.87 9.48
CA TRP A 425 -15.77 -16.88 9.22
C TRP A 425 -14.52 -16.44 9.98
N ASN A 426 -14.09 -17.25 10.95
CA ASN A 426 -12.82 -17.05 11.64
C ASN A 426 -11.70 -17.51 10.70
N TRP A 427 -11.40 -16.70 9.69
CA TRP A 427 -10.19 -16.84 8.88
C TRP A 427 -9.01 -16.77 9.83
N GLY A 428 -8.29 -17.88 10.05
CA GLY A 428 -7.10 -17.88 10.89
C GLY A 428 -6.17 -16.74 10.48
N GLU A 429 -5.51 -16.11 11.45
CA GLU A 429 -4.52 -15.08 11.15
C GLU A 429 -3.47 -15.67 10.17
N PRO A 430 -3.13 -14.96 9.08
CA PRO A 430 -2.12 -15.46 8.16
C PRO A 430 -0.80 -15.65 8.91
N GLU A 431 -0.20 -16.83 8.78
CA GLU A 431 1.13 -17.14 9.33
C GLU A 431 2.14 -16.03 8.91
N PRO A 432 2.96 -15.52 9.85
CA PRO A 432 3.87 -14.41 9.60
C PRO A 432 5.02 -14.84 8.68
N GLY A 433 4.80 -14.71 7.37
CA GLY A 433 5.84 -15.00 6.38
C GLY A 433 5.44 -14.76 4.93
N LEU A 434 4.15 -14.80 4.60
CA LEU A 434 3.65 -14.73 3.21
C LEU A 434 2.46 -13.79 3.08
N LEU A 435 2.76 -12.51 3.14
CA LEU A 435 1.80 -11.47 2.78
C LEU A 435 1.72 -11.37 1.25
N LEU A 436 0.50 -11.51 0.73
CA LEU A 436 0.17 -11.06 -0.62
C LEU A 436 0.63 -9.61 -0.81
N LEU A 437 1.30 -9.31 -1.93
CA LEU A 437 1.67 -7.94 -2.31
C LEU A 437 0.44 -7.01 -2.45
N ASP A 438 -0.74 -7.59 -2.69
CA ASP A 438 -2.06 -6.97 -2.62
C ASP A 438 -3.08 -7.98 -2.02
N PRO A 439 -3.62 -7.75 -0.80
CA PRO A 439 -4.52 -8.69 -0.15
C PRO A 439 -5.84 -8.84 -0.90
N LEU A 440 -6.40 -10.07 -0.90
CA LEU A 440 -7.75 -10.29 -1.42
C LEU A 440 -8.79 -9.55 -0.57
N SER A 441 -9.70 -8.83 -1.21
CA SER A 441 -10.85 -8.20 -0.56
C SER A 441 -11.74 -9.26 0.11
N ALA A 442 -12.62 -8.84 1.02
CA ALA A 442 -13.60 -9.75 1.63
C ALA A 442 -14.44 -10.48 0.56
N ARG A 443 -14.82 -9.78 -0.52
CA ARG A 443 -15.62 -10.35 -1.59
C ARG A 443 -14.84 -11.33 -2.46
N GLU A 444 -13.58 -11.02 -2.76
CA GLU A 444 -12.68 -11.94 -3.47
C GLU A 444 -12.38 -13.20 -2.65
N ARG A 445 -12.31 -13.09 -1.32
CA ARG A 445 -12.18 -14.24 -0.39
C ARG A 445 -13.41 -15.17 -0.41
N GLU A 446 -14.61 -14.61 -0.46
CA GLU A 446 -15.83 -15.41 -0.62
C GLU A 446 -15.86 -16.11 -2.00
N VAL A 447 -15.55 -15.36 -3.06
CA VAL A 447 -15.50 -15.91 -4.42
C VAL A 447 -14.45 -17.02 -4.53
N ILE A 448 -13.23 -16.84 -4.02
CA ILE A 448 -12.19 -17.87 -4.06
C ILE A 448 -12.54 -19.09 -3.18
N GLY A 449 -13.33 -18.91 -2.12
CA GLY A 449 -13.90 -20.00 -1.32
C GLY A 449 -14.87 -20.88 -2.12
N LEU A 450 -15.83 -20.26 -2.83
CA LEU A 450 -16.76 -20.98 -3.71
C LEU A 450 -16.05 -21.60 -4.91
N VAL A 451 -15.01 -20.92 -5.42
CA VAL A 451 -14.11 -21.45 -6.44
C VAL A 451 -13.41 -22.72 -5.96
N ALA A 452 -12.92 -22.75 -4.72
CA ALA A 452 -12.27 -23.89 -4.10
C ALA A 452 -13.22 -25.08 -3.85
N GLN A 453 -14.52 -24.83 -3.75
CA GLN A 453 -15.57 -25.85 -3.62
C GLN A 453 -16.07 -26.39 -4.97
N GLY A 454 -15.54 -25.88 -6.09
CA GLY A 454 -15.85 -26.40 -7.44
C GLY A 454 -17.09 -25.79 -8.11
N TYR A 455 -17.67 -24.72 -7.56
CA TYR A 455 -18.81 -24.01 -8.17
C TYR A 455 -18.40 -23.38 -9.52
N THR A 456 -19.33 -23.22 -10.45
CA THR A 456 -19.14 -22.47 -11.71
C THR A 456 -19.40 -20.97 -11.51
N ASN A 457 -19.00 -20.11 -12.46
CA ASN A 457 -19.24 -18.67 -12.34
C ASN A 457 -20.74 -18.33 -12.30
N GLN A 458 -21.58 -19.15 -12.93
CA GLN A 458 -23.03 -18.99 -12.92
C GLN A 458 -23.63 -19.39 -11.56
N GLU A 459 -23.19 -20.52 -11.00
CA GLU A 459 -23.64 -20.94 -9.66
C GLU A 459 -23.13 -20.00 -8.56
N ILE A 460 -21.94 -19.41 -8.72
CA ILE A 460 -21.43 -18.38 -7.81
C ILE A 460 -22.29 -17.10 -7.92
N ALA A 461 -22.66 -16.70 -9.13
CA ALA A 461 -23.49 -15.52 -9.35
C ALA A 461 -24.88 -15.67 -8.69
N GLU A 462 -25.46 -16.86 -8.81
CA GLU A 462 -26.71 -17.24 -8.15
C GLU A 462 -26.57 -17.29 -6.62
N ALA A 463 -25.49 -17.90 -6.10
CA ALA A 463 -25.25 -18.01 -4.67
C ALA A 463 -25.00 -16.66 -4.00
N LEU A 464 -24.33 -15.74 -4.72
CA LEU A 464 -23.94 -14.43 -4.23
C LEU A 464 -24.94 -13.31 -4.58
N VAL A 465 -26.00 -13.64 -5.32
CA VAL A 465 -27.03 -12.72 -5.83
C VAL A 465 -26.40 -11.53 -6.57
N VAL A 466 -25.55 -11.83 -7.55
CA VAL A 466 -24.85 -10.86 -8.41
C VAL A 466 -24.91 -11.29 -9.87
N GLU A 467 -24.55 -10.40 -10.80
CA GLU A 467 -24.43 -10.77 -12.21
C GLU A 467 -23.21 -11.67 -12.49
N VAL A 468 -23.33 -12.59 -13.46
CA VAL A 468 -22.25 -13.49 -13.88
C VAL A 468 -21.01 -12.72 -14.34
N ASN A 469 -21.19 -11.55 -14.97
CA ASN A 469 -20.09 -10.68 -15.37
C ASN A 469 -19.31 -10.11 -14.18
N THR A 470 -19.98 -9.83 -13.07
CA THR A 470 -19.35 -9.40 -11.82
C THR A 470 -18.52 -10.53 -11.21
N VAL A 471 -19.00 -11.78 -11.28
CA VAL A 471 -18.21 -12.95 -10.85
C VAL A 471 -17.01 -13.18 -11.77
N LYS A 472 -17.19 -13.11 -13.10
CA LYS A 472 -16.07 -13.22 -14.07
C LYS A 472 -14.99 -12.18 -13.79
N ARG A 473 -15.39 -10.96 -13.42
CA ARG A 473 -14.48 -9.87 -13.02
C ARG A 473 -13.74 -10.18 -11.72
N HIS A 474 -14.44 -10.58 -10.66
CA HIS A 474 -13.79 -10.97 -9.40
C HIS A 474 -12.82 -12.14 -9.59
N VAL A 475 -13.18 -13.14 -10.40
CA VAL A 475 -12.28 -14.26 -10.73
C VAL A 475 -11.04 -13.77 -11.48
N GLY A 476 -11.19 -12.84 -12.44
CA GLY A 476 -10.06 -12.20 -13.11
C GLY A 476 -9.16 -11.41 -12.16
N ASN A 477 -9.73 -10.66 -11.23
CA ASN A 477 -8.98 -9.90 -10.23
C ASN A 477 -8.25 -10.81 -9.25
N ILE A 478 -8.91 -11.88 -8.78
CA ILE A 478 -8.26 -12.92 -7.97
C ILE A 478 -7.07 -13.51 -8.73
N PHE A 479 -7.21 -13.80 -10.01
CA PHE A 479 -6.12 -14.33 -10.82
C PHE A 479 -4.95 -13.36 -10.94
N SER A 480 -5.24 -12.07 -11.17
CA SER A 480 -4.24 -11.00 -11.20
C SER A 480 -3.51 -10.85 -9.86
N LYS A 481 -4.25 -10.73 -8.74
CA LYS A 481 -3.68 -10.55 -7.39
C LYS A 481 -2.89 -11.76 -6.92
N LEU A 482 -3.36 -12.97 -7.23
CA LEU A 482 -2.65 -14.22 -6.94
C LEU A 482 -1.52 -14.51 -7.94
N GLN A 483 -1.44 -13.75 -9.05
CA GLN A 483 -0.49 -13.92 -10.16
C GLN A 483 -0.57 -15.33 -10.77
N VAL A 484 -1.78 -15.74 -11.15
CA VAL A 484 -2.11 -17.05 -11.71
C VAL A 484 -2.98 -16.91 -12.96
N HIS A 485 -3.05 -17.95 -13.79
CA HIS A 485 -3.76 -17.94 -15.07
C HIS A 485 -4.93 -18.93 -15.14
N GLY A 486 -5.30 -19.55 -14.02
CA GLY A 486 -6.36 -20.55 -14.01
C GLY A 486 -6.99 -20.78 -12.65
N ARG A 487 -8.23 -21.30 -12.69
CA ARG A 487 -9.06 -21.54 -11.50
C ARG A 487 -8.39 -22.44 -10.47
N ILE A 488 -7.81 -23.56 -10.93
CA ILE A 488 -7.10 -24.52 -10.09
C ILE A 488 -5.86 -23.87 -9.46
N GLN A 489 -5.14 -23.06 -10.25
CA GLN A 489 -3.96 -22.34 -9.79
C GLN A 489 -4.30 -21.35 -8.66
N ALA A 490 -5.42 -20.65 -8.81
CA ALA A 490 -5.94 -19.72 -7.80
C ALA A 490 -6.29 -20.43 -6.48
N VAL A 491 -6.90 -21.60 -6.53
CA VAL A 491 -7.24 -22.39 -5.33
C VAL A 491 -5.98 -22.86 -4.61
N ILE A 492 -4.99 -23.37 -5.35
CA ILE A 492 -3.71 -23.81 -4.78
C ILE A 492 -3.00 -22.64 -4.11
N GLN A 493 -2.91 -21.49 -4.78
CA GLN A 493 -2.29 -20.28 -4.23
C GLN A 493 -3.05 -19.77 -3.01
N ALA A 494 -4.38 -19.76 -3.02
CA ALA A 494 -5.19 -19.31 -1.89
C ALA A 494 -5.03 -20.21 -0.66
N ARG A 495 -4.95 -21.54 -0.83
CA ARG A 495 -4.64 -22.48 0.25
C ARG A 495 -3.22 -22.28 0.80
N ALA A 496 -2.26 -22.02 -0.08
CA ALA A 496 -0.86 -21.77 0.30
C ALA A 496 -0.66 -20.52 1.15
N LEU A 497 -1.54 -19.53 0.97
CA LEU A 497 -1.53 -18.27 1.71
C LEU A 497 -2.42 -18.32 2.97
N GLY A 498 -2.98 -19.48 3.33
CA GLY A 498 -3.89 -19.63 4.48
C GLY A 498 -5.26 -18.95 4.30
N LEU A 499 -5.63 -18.57 3.07
CA LEU A 499 -6.87 -17.84 2.77
C LEU A 499 -8.10 -18.75 2.71
N LEU A 500 -7.90 -20.07 2.80
CA LEU A 500 -8.94 -21.10 2.76
C LEU A 500 -8.70 -22.08 3.91
N ILE A 501 -9.68 -22.23 4.80
CA ILE A 501 -9.63 -23.22 5.89
C ILE A 501 -10.21 -24.54 5.35
N GLU A 502 -9.53 -25.65 5.60
CA GLU A 502 -10.09 -26.98 5.36
C GLU A 502 -11.23 -27.24 6.35
N VAL A 503 -12.42 -27.53 5.82
CA VAL A 503 -13.43 -28.27 6.60
C VAL A 503 -13.02 -29.74 6.49
N ALA A 504 -12.69 -30.33 7.64
CA ALA A 504 -12.26 -31.72 7.80
C ALA A 504 -13.29 -32.75 7.31
#